data_AF-A0A1Q5UE81-F1
#
_entry.id   AF-A0A1Q5UE81-F1
#
_cell.length_a   1.000
_cell.length_b   1.000
_cell.length_c   1.000
_cell.angle_alpha   90.00
_cell.angle_beta   90.00
_cell.angle_gamma   90.00
#
_symmetry.space_group_name_H-M   'P 1'
#
loop_
_entity.id
_entity.type
_entity.pdbx_description
1 polymer ?
#
loop_
_entity_poly.entity_id
_entity_poly.type
_entity_poly.pdbx_seq_one_letter_code
_entity_poly.pdbx_strand_id
1 'polypeptide(L)'
;MLAPVARLNGRVFDDDPVITYMLLDMPKEERLAYLPTYWSILVKSALLNDALITEADGWKAASVVIPPGRHVDSLWTLFYAGFAGVLWKMGASGFKRLWSEFSGMTDNAKKIGLRGKKRYYYIFSIGTEVEHRGKGLAKAIMRENMRKAQLENVPIWLEATTPNSRKLYLSMGFEEIEEVTLGKGKVDSNANIQPGGPGVPLWGMVWWPEQESGHTSSS
;
A
#
# COMPACT_ATOMS: atom_id res chain seq x y z
N MET A 1 18.72 3.78 -3.24
CA MET A 1 17.47 3.76 -2.45
C MET A 1 16.76 2.40 -2.43
N LEU A 2 16.76 1.63 -3.54
CA LEU A 2 16.05 0.35 -3.63
C LEU A 2 16.38 -0.66 -2.51
N ALA A 3 17.66 -1.02 -2.34
CA ALA A 3 18.03 -2.03 -1.35
C ALA A 3 17.72 -1.62 0.11
N PRO A 4 18.00 -0.38 0.56
CA PRO A 4 17.58 0.08 1.88
C PRO A 4 16.07 0.02 2.13
N VAL A 5 15.24 0.54 1.21
CA VAL A 5 13.78 0.53 1.40
C VAL A 5 13.20 -0.87 1.35
N ALA A 6 13.72 -1.75 0.50
CA ALA A 6 13.26 -3.14 0.42
C ALA A 6 13.54 -3.91 1.72
N ARG A 7 14.73 -3.72 2.32
CA ARG A 7 15.05 -4.31 3.63
C ARG A 7 14.19 -3.73 4.74
N LEU A 8 13.95 -2.41 4.74
CA LEU A 8 13.07 -1.78 5.71
C LEU A 8 11.65 -2.33 5.60
N ASN A 9 11.07 -2.34 4.40
CA ASN A 9 9.73 -2.88 4.18
C ASN A 9 9.64 -4.36 4.59
N GLY A 10 10.69 -5.15 4.34
CA GLY A 10 10.74 -6.54 4.82
C GLY A 10 10.59 -6.69 6.33
N ARG A 11 11.07 -5.73 7.14
CA ARG A 11 10.90 -5.72 8.60
C ARG A 11 9.62 -5.01 9.06
N VAL A 12 9.16 -4.01 8.31
CA VAL A 12 7.95 -3.25 8.65
C VAL A 12 6.67 -4.06 8.43
N PHE A 13 6.67 -4.92 7.41
CA PHE A 13 5.52 -5.71 6.96
C PHE A 13 5.70 -7.22 7.22
N ASP A 14 6.59 -7.60 8.13
CA ASP A 14 6.86 -9.01 8.46
C ASP A 14 5.66 -9.74 9.08
N ASP A 15 4.87 -9.01 9.86
CA ASP A 15 3.64 -9.46 10.49
C ASP A 15 2.38 -8.81 9.89
N ASP A 16 2.49 -8.24 8.68
CA ASP A 16 1.34 -7.67 7.98
C ASP A 16 0.40 -8.81 7.51
N PRO A 17 -0.90 -8.79 7.87
CA PRO A 17 -1.80 -9.90 7.59
C PRO A 17 -2.16 -9.98 6.10
N VAL A 18 -2.16 -8.87 5.38
CA VAL A 18 -2.43 -8.84 3.93
C VAL A 18 -1.26 -9.47 3.18
N ILE A 19 -0.02 -9.09 3.52
CA ILE A 19 1.18 -9.70 2.93
C ILE A 19 1.28 -11.18 3.31
N THR A 20 0.97 -11.53 4.56
CA THR A 20 0.94 -12.93 5.01
C THR A 20 -0.09 -13.74 4.22
N TYR A 21 -1.29 -13.20 3.97
CA TYR A 21 -2.29 -13.87 3.16
C TYR A 21 -1.89 -14.03 1.69
N MET A 22 -1.22 -13.04 1.11
CA MET A 22 -0.72 -13.13 -0.29
C MET A 22 0.34 -14.22 -0.45
N LEU A 23 1.14 -14.45 0.59
CA LEU A 23 2.22 -15.44 0.62
C LEU A 23 1.88 -16.66 1.48
N LEU A 24 0.59 -16.96 1.68
CA LEU A 24 0.15 -17.97 2.67
C LEU A 24 0.69 -19.38 2.38
N ASP A 25 0.97 -19.68 1.11
CA ASP A 25 1.47 -21.00 0.70
C ASP A 25 2.96 -21.18 1.05
N MET A 26 3.62 -20.11 1.52
CA MET A 26 5.01 -20.12 1.98
C MET A 26 5.06 -20.24 3.51
N PRO A 27 5.80 -21.23 4.07
CA PRO A 27 5.99 -21.34 5.52
C PRO A 27 6.56 -20.05 6.11
N LYS A 28 6.21 -19.73 7.37
CA LYS A 28 6.58 -18.46 8.02
C LYS A 28 8.06 -18.13 7.89
N GLU A 29 8.95 -19.08 8.17
CA GLU A 29 10.41 -18.86 8.10
C GLU A 29 10.87 -18.53 6.67
N GLU A 30 10.40 -19.28 5.67
CA GLU A 30 10.72 -19.00 4.26
C GLU A 30 10.15 -17.64 3.83
N ARG A 31 8.92 -17.31 4.26
CA ARG A 31 8.28 -16.02 3.99
C ARG A 31 9.13 -14.87 4.50
N LEU A 32 9.52 -14.92 5.77
CA LEU A 32 10.34 -13.88 6.39
C LEU A 32 11.70 -13.73 5.68
N ALA A 33 12.36 -14.84 5.33
CA ALA A 33 13.60 -14.81 4.56
C ALA A 33 13.42 -14.24 3.14
N TYR A 34 12.23 -14.42 2.55
CA TYR A 34 11.92 -13.96 1.20
C TYR A 34 11.48 -12.50 1.13
N LEU A 35 10.97 -11.91 2.21
CA LEU A 35 10.41 -10.55 2.23
C LEU A 35 11.33 -9.46 1.64
N PRO A 36 12.65 -9.42 1.92
CA PRO A 36 13.53 -8.43 1.29
C PRO A 36 13.57 -8.54 -0.24
N THR A 37 13.55 -9.77 -0.77
CA THR A 37 13.52 -10.02 -2.22
C THR A 37 12.16 -9.65 -2.80
N TYR A 38 11.07 -10.04 -2.14
CA TYR A 38 9.71 -9.67 -2.50
C TYR A 38 9.57 -8.15 -2.63
N TRP A 39 9.97 -7.40 -1.59
CA TRP A 39 9.92 -5.95 -1.61
C TRP A 39 10.89 -5.32 -2.61
N SER A 40 12.06 -5.91 -2.84
CA SER A 40 12.98 -5.42 -3.87
C SER A 40 12.35 -5.47 -5.26
N ILE A 41 11.60 -6.53 -5.58
CA ILE A 41 10.94 -6.66 -6.89
C ILE A 41 9.78 -5.67 -7.01
N LEU A 42 8.95 -5.59 -5.97
CA LEU A 42 7.81 -4.66 -5.94
C LEU A 42 8.23 -3.19 -6.03
N VAL A 43 9.21 -2.77 -5.23
CA VAL A 43 9.69 -1.39 -5.26
C VAL A 43 10.42 -1.11 -6.57
N LYS A 44 11.16 -2.06 -7.15
CA LYS A 44 11.75 -1.89 -8.48
C LYS A 44 10.68 -1.64 -9.54
N SER A 45 9.57 -2.39 -9.50
CA SER A 45 8.41 -2.16 -10.39
C SER A 45 7.80 -0.78 -10.17
N ALA A 46 7.63 -0.35 -8.92
CA ALA A 46 7.13 0.99 -8.60
C ALA A 46 8.07 2.08 -9.13
N LEU A 47 9.39 1.94 -8.97
CA LEU A 47 10.40 2.88 -9.48
C LEU A 47 10.40 2.98 -11.00
N LEU A 48 10.16 1.87 -11.72
CA LEU A 48 10.00 1.88 -13.17
C LEU A 48 8.72 2.62 -13.61
N ASN A 49 7.77 2.85 -12.69
CA ASN A 49 6.61 3.72 -12.87
C ASN A 49 6.80 5.09 -12.17
N ASP A 50 8.04 5.55 -12.07
CA ASP A 50 8.44 6.84 -11.50
C ASP A 50 8.06 7.05 -10.03
N ALA A 51 7.97 5.96 -9.25
CA ALA A 51 7.74 6.09 -7.81
C ALA A 51 8.85 6.91 -7.14
N LEU A 52 8.43 7.70 -6.16
CA LEU A 52 9.28 8.50 -5.29
C LEU A 52 9.48 7.75 -3.97
N ILE A 53 10.73 7.67 -3.53
CA ILE A 53 11.08 7.14 -2.21
C ILE A 53 11.41 8.32 -1.31
N THR A 54 10.75 8.39 -0.15
CA THR A 54 11.08 9.34 0.93
C THR A 54 11.48 8.52 2.15
N GLU A 55 12.64 8.80 2.72
CA GLU A 55 13.13 8.15 3.95
C GLU A 55 13.14 9.15 5.12
N ALA A 56 13.09 8.63 6.33
CA ALA A 56 13.33 9.39 7.54
C ALA A 56 14.15 8.59 8.56
N ASP A 57 14.90 9.34 9.36
CA ASP A 57 15.67 8.83 10.52
C ASP A 57 16.69 7.75 10.12
N GLY A 58 17.30 7.87 8.93
CA GLY A 58 18.33 6.93 8.47
C GLY A 58 17.74 5.57 8.08
N TRP A 59 16.65 5.58 7.29
CA TRP A 59 15.91 4.38 6.88
C TRP A 59 15.19 3.64 8.02
N LYS A 60 14.74 4.36 9.05
CA LYS A 60 13.87 3.82 10.10
C LYS A 60 12.39 4.00 9.79
N ALA A 61 12.08 4.93 8.90
CA ALA A 61 10.81 5.01 8.21
C ALA A 61 11.04 5.32 6.73
N ALA A 62 10.13 4.88 5.88
CA ALA A 62 10.11 5.28 4.49
C ALA A 62 8.71 5.18 3.89
N SER A 63 8.51 5.86 2.77
CA SER A 63 7.39 5.62 1.85
C SER A 63 7.88 5.39 0.43
N VAL A 64 7.13 4.58 -0.32
CA VAL A 64 7.18 4.48 -1.77
C VAL A 64 5.86 5.00 -2.29
N VAL A 65 5.89 6.08 -3.08
CA VAL A 65 4.71 6.79 -3.55
C VAL A 65 4.75 6.92 -5.06
N ILE A 66 3.67 6.57 -5.73
CA ILE A 66 3.56 6.70 -7.17
C ILE A 66 2.87 8.03 -7.50
N PRO A 67 3.48 8.86 -8.36
CA PRO A 67 2.96 10.20 -8.62
C PRO A 67 1.73 10.18 -9.55
N PRO A 68 0.96 11.28 -9.60
CA PRO A 68 -0.22 11.40 -10.44
C PRO A 68 0.06 11.17 -11.92
N GLY A 69 -0.83 10.41 -12.58
CA GLY A 69 -0.73 10.08 -14.01
C GLY A 69 0.18 8.89 -14.29
N ARG A 70 0.74 8.24 -13.26
CA ARG A 70 1.40 6.94 -13.34
C ARG A 70 0.54 5.90 -12.64
N HIS A 71 0.51 4.69 -13.18
CA HIS A 71 -0.28 3.59 -12.65
C HIS A 71 0.60 2.34 -12.56
N VAL A 72 0.47 1.60 -11.45
CA VAL A 72 1.12 0.27 -11.29
C VAL A 72 0.53 -0.73 -12.29
N ASP A 73 -0.67 -0.43 -12.80
CA ASP A 73 -1.52 -1.27 -13.62
C ASP A 73 -0.93 -1.57 -15.02
N SER A 74 0.21 -0.97 -15.35
CA SER A 74 1.05 -1.44 -16.45
C SER A 74 1.65 -2.81 -16.10
N LEU A 75 0.91 -3.86 -16.43
CA LEU A 75 1.36 -5.27 -16.39
C LEU A 75 2.69 -5.49 -17.12
N TRP A 76 2.98 -4.63 -18.10
CA TRP A 76 4.26 -4.56 -18.80
C TRP A 76 5.42 -4.19 -17.89
N THR A 77 5.24 -3.25 -16.95
CA THR A 77 6.30 -2.83 -16.03
C THR A 77 6.62 -3.90 -14.99
N LEU A 78 5.61 -4.65 -14.56
CA LEU A 78 5.75 -5.82 -13.69
C LEU A 78 6.59 -6.92 -14.36
N PHE A 79 6.34 -7.22 -15.64
CA PHE A 79 7.07 -8.27 -16.38
C PHE A 79 8.60 -8.02 -16.43
N TYR A 80 9.03 -6.78 -16.71
CA TYR A 80 10.46 -6.41 -16.77
C TYR A 80 11.14 -6.27 -15.39
N ALA A 81 10.39 -6.18 -14.30
CA ALA A 81 10.94 -6.05 -12.95
C ALA A 81 11.39 -7.38 -12.32
N GLY A 82 11.17 -8.52 -12.99
CA GLY A 82 11.37 -9.85 -12.41
C GLY A 82 10.14 -10.40 -11.66
N PHE A 83 8.96 -9.81 -11.90
CA PHE A 83 7.71 -10.22 -11.25
C PHE A 83 7.31 -11.66 -11.59
N ALA A 84 7.74 -12.20 -12.73
CA ALA A 84 7.55 -13.61 -13.07
C ALA A 84 8.12 -14.55 -11.98
N GLY A 85 9.25 -14.21 -11.36
CA GLY A 85 9.82 -14.98 -10.25
C GLY A 85 8.97 -14.88 -8.98
N VAL A 86 8.34 -13.73 -8.72
CA VAL A 86 7.39 -13.56 -7.61
C VAL A 86 6.16 -14.41 -7.85
N LEU A 87 5.56 -14.35 -9.04
CA LEU A 87 4.39 -15.13 -9.40
C LEU A 87 4.66 -16.64 -9.33
N TRP A 88 5.85 -17.08 -9.76
CA TRP A 88 6.28 -18.46 -9.63
C TRP A 88 6.34 -18.90 -8.15
N LYS A 89 6.97 -18.09 -7.29
CA LYS A 89 7.06 -18.35 -5.85
C LYS A 89 5.72 -18.31 -5.13
N MET A 90 4.78 -17.48 -5.58
CA MET A 90 3.41 -17.42 -5.05
C MET A 90 2.56 -18.63 -5.42
N GLY A 91 2.91 -19.33 -6.50
CA GLY A 91 2.09 -20.41 -7.04
C GLY A 91 0.73 -19.95 -7.59
N ALA A 92 -0.03 -20.90 -8.14
CA ALA A 92 -1.32 -20.61 -8.77
C ALA A 92 -2.36 -20.04 -7.78
N SER A 93 -2.34 -20.53 -6.53
CA SER A 93 -3.22 -20.07 -5.46
C SER A 93 -2.90 -18.64 -5.03
N GLY A 94 -1.63 -18.28 -4.84
CA GLY A 94 -1.22 -16.90 -4.58
C GLY A 94 -1.55 -15.95 -5.74
N PHE A 95 -1.32 -16.37 -6.98
CA PHE A 95 -1.71 -15.58 -8.15
C PHE A 95 -3.22 -15.30 -8.19
N LYS A 96 -4.06 -16.30 -7.89
CA LYS A 96 -5.51 -16.13 -7.79
C LYS A 96 -5.88 -15.10 -6.73
N ARG A 97 -5.28 -15.16 -5.53
CA ARG A 97 -5.54 -14.17 -4.44
C ARG A 97 -5.23 -12.75 -4.89
N LEU A 98 -4.08 -12.55 -5.55
CA LEU A 98 -3.68 -11.24 -6.06
C LEU A 98 -4.67 -10.72 -7.10
N TRP A 99 -5.03 -11.53 -8.10
CA TRP A 99 -5.82 -11.07 -9.24
C TRP A 99 -7.33 -10.96 -8.96
N SER A 100 -7.91 -11.97 -8.30
CA SER A 100 -9.36 -11.99 -8.09
C SER A 100 -9.78 -11.27 -6.82
N GLU A 101 -9.02 -11.40 -5.73
CA GLU A 101 -9.41 -10.82 -4.45
C GLU A 101 -8.84 -9.41 -4.31
N PHE A 102 -7.53 -9.24 -4.43
CA PHE A 102 -6.91 -7.92 -4.20
C PHE A 102 -7.21 -6.92 -5.31
N SER A 103 -6.82 -7.19 -6.56
CA SER A 103 -6.99 -6.23 -7.66
C SER A 103 -8.46 -5.93 -7.92
N GLY A 104 -9.31 -6.96 -8.06
CA GLY A 104 -10.74 -6.76 -8.35
C GLY A 104 -11.48 -5.91 -7.31
N MET A 105 -11.21 -6.11 -6.02
CA MET A 105 -11.90 -5.36 -4.96
C MET A 105 -11.31 -3.97 -4.76
N THR A 106 -9.98 -3.81 -4.84
CA THR A 106 -9.33 -2.49 -4.72
C THR A 106 -9.62 -1.58 -5.91
N ASP A 107 -9.76 -2.13 -7.12
CA ASP A 107 -10.11 -1.35 -8.32
C ASP A 107 -11.53 -0.76 -8.23
N ASN A 108 -12.48 -1.51 -7.66
CA ASN A 108 -13.83 -1.01 -7.40
C ASN A 108 -13.81 0.13 -6.37
N ALA A 109 -13.15 -0.09 -5.23
CA ALA A 109 -13.00 0.92 -4.18
C ALA A 109 -12.32 2.19 -4.73
N LYS A 110 -11.25 2.05 -5.52
CA LYS A 110 -10.54 3.16 -6.18
C LYS A 110 -11.49 3.96 -7.08
N LYS A 111 -12.26 3.28 -7.93
CA LYS A 111 -13.18 3.92 -8.87
C LYS A 111 -14.24 4.76 -8.14
N ILE A 112 -14.81 4.21 -7.07
CA ILE A 112 -15.81 4.89 -6.24
C ILE A 112 -15.16 6.07 -5.50
N GLY A 113 -14.07 5.80 -4.79
CA GLY A 113 -13.42 6.75 -3.89
C GLY A 113 -12.78 7.94 -4.60
N LEU A 114 -12.20 7.72 -5.80
CA LEU A 114 -11.60 8.79 -6.60
C LEU A 114 -12.63 9.56 -7.44
N ARG A 115 -13.91 9.18 -7.43
CA ARG A 115 -15.01 9.90 -8.10
C ARG A 115 -14.68 10.23 -9.57
N GLY A 116 -14.06 9.28 -10.28
CA GLY A 116 -13.66 9.43 -11.69
C GLY A 116 -12.37 10.24 -11.94
N LYS A 117 -11.69 10.75 -10.92
CA LYS A 117 -10.35 11.38 -11.08
C LYS A 117 -9.32 10.32 -11.45
N LYS A 118 -8.59 10.58 -12.54
CA LYS A 118 -7.52 9.70 -13.05
C LYS A 118 -6.13 10.04 -12.54
N ARG A 119 -5.95 11.26 -12.01
CA ARG A 119 -4.67 11.73 -11.46
C ARG A 119 -4.77 11.77 -9.94
N TYR A 120 -3.93 11.01 -9.27
CA TYR A 120 -3.85 10.91 -7.81
C TYR A 120 -2.47 10.37 -7.41
N TYR A 121 -2.03 10.70 -6.20
CA TYR A 121 -0.87 10.04 -5.61
C TYR A 121 -1.30 8.68 -5.06
N TYR A 122 -0.52 7.62 -5.31
CA TYR A 122 -0.76 6.30 -4.72
C TYR A 122 0.33 5.95 -3.71
N ILE A 123 -0.06 5.75 -2.46
CA ILE A 123 0.87 5.31 -1.41
C ILE A 123 1.03 3.79 -1.53
N PHE A 124 2.05 3.38 -2.28
CA PHE A 124 2.34 1.96 -2.52
C PHE A 124 2.82 1.24 -1.26
N SER A 125 3.66 1.90 -0.46
CA SER A 125 4.00 1.44 0.89
C SER A 125 4.43 2.61 1.75
N ILE A 126 4.15 2.54 3.04
CA ILE A 126 4.68 3.45 4.04
C ILE A 126 4.75 2.73 5.38
N GLY A 127 5.83 2.94 6.13
CA GLY A 127 5.86 2.47 7.50
C GLY A 127 7.13 2.81 8.25
N THR A 128 7.16 2.37 9.49
CA THR A 128 8.22 2.66 10.47
C THR A 128 8.59 1.37 11.18
N GLU A 129 9.91 1.11 11.26
CA GLU A 129 10.49 0.00 12.00
C GLU A 129 9.97 -0.01 13.45
N VAL A 130 9.66 -1.19 13.99
CA VAL A 130 8.89 -1.37 15.23
C VAL A 130 9.47 -0.55 16.38
N GLU A 131 10.78 -0.61 16.55
CA GLU A 131 11.59 0.05 17.58
C GLU A 131 11.63 1.58 17.43
N HIS A 132 11.18 2.12 16.30
CA HIS A 132 11.19 3.54 15.97
C HIS A 132 9.76 4.13 15.82
N ARG A 133 8.72 3.32 16.08
CA ARG A 133 7.32 3.77 16.10
C ARG A 133 7.07 4.76 17.25
N GLY A 134 5.95 5.46 17.20
CA GLY A 134 5.57 6.47 18.20
C GLY A 134 6.27 7.83 18.06
N LYS A 135 7.31 7.93 17.21
CA LYS A 135 8.06 9.18 16.96
C LYS A 135 7.45 10.08 15.87
N GLY A 136 6.30 9.70 15.29
CA GLY A 136 5.64 10.48 14.24
C GLY A 136 6.28 10.43 12.85
N LEU A 137 7.26 9.56 12.61
CA LEU A 137 8.00 9.49 11.33
C LEU A 137 7.11 9.25 10.10
N ALA A 138 6.29 8.19 10.11
CA ALA A 138 5.34 7.92 9.02
C ALA A 138 4.33 9.07 8.82
N LYS A 139 3.88 9.70 9.92
CA LYS A 139 2.98 10.86 9.85
C LYS A 139 3.64 12.07 9.20
N ALA A 140 4.92 12.32 9.48
CA ALA A 140 5.69 13.39 8.86
C ALA A 140 5.87 13.14 7.35
N ILE A 141 6.25 11.92 6.96
CA ILE A 141 6.37 11.53 5.54
C ILE A 141 5.01 11.68 4.81
N MET A 142 3.92 11.21 5.41
CA MET A 142 2.59 11.35 4.82
C MET A 142 2.16 12.81 4.68
N ARG A 143 2.43 13.67 5.68
CA ARG A 143 2.14 15.10 5.60
C ARG A 143 2.87 15.81 4.45
N GLU A 144 4.11 15.41 4.16
CA GLU A 144 4.82 15.96 3.00
C GLU A 144 4.16 15.55 1.67
N ASN A 145 3.67 14.31 1.57
CA ASN A 145 2.89 13.88 0.41
C ASN A 145 1.54 14.61 0.30
N MET A 146 0.84 14.81 1.42
CA MET A 146 -0.40 15.61 1.47
C MET A 146 -0.16 17.05 1.03
N ARG A 147 0.97 17.67 1.42
CA ARG A 147 1.34 19.01 0.97
C ARG A 147 1.55 19.07 -0.54
N LYS A 148 2.22 18.07 -1.14
CA LYS A 148 2.39 17.98 -2.61
C LYS A 148 1.05 17.80 -3.32
N ALA A 149 0.22 16.88 -2.81
CA ALA A 149 -1.11 16.61 -3.33
C ALA A 149 -2.04 17.85 -3.25
N GLN A 150 -1.95 18.62 -2.16
CA GLN A 150 -2.63 19.91 -1.98
C GLN A 150 -2.21 20.92 -3.06
N LEU A 151 -0.91 21.11 -3.28
CA LEU A 151 -0.39 22.04 -4.28
C LEU A 151 -0.79 21.68 -5.71
N GLU A 152 -0.88 20.39 -6.02
CA GLU A 152 -1.30 19.89 -7.34
C GLU A 152 -2.82 19.73 -7.46
N ASN A 153 -3.57 19.96 -6.39
CA ASN A 153 -5.02 19.76 -6.30
C ASN A 153 -5.47 18.37 -6.80
N VAL A 154 -4.79 17.33 -6.31
CA VAL A 154 -5.07 15.92 -6.62
C VAL A 154 -5.23 15.10 -5.33
N PRO A 155 -6.09 14.06 -5.31
CA PRO A 155 -6.25 13.23 -4.13
C PRO A 155 -5.05 12.30 -3.90
N ILE A 156 -5.00 11.73 -2.70
CA ILE A 156 -4.12 10.61 -2.34
C ILE A 156 -4.97 9.36 -2.12
N TRP A 157 -4.59 8.26 -2.76
CA TRP A 157 -5.19 6.95 -2.55
C TRP A 157 -4.23 6.03 -1.80
N LEU A 158 -4.77 5.17 -0.94
CA LEU A 158 -4.04 4.07 -0.30
C LEU A 158 -4.98 2.93 0.10
N GLU A 159 -4.40 1.78 0.40
CA GLU A 159 -5.07 0.72 1.15
C GLU A 159 -4.43 0.55 2.53
N ALA A 160 -5.23 0.62 3.59
CA ALA A 160 -4.79 0.31 4.94
C ALA A 160 -4.88 -1.20 5.17
N THR A 161 -3.80 -1.83 5.61
CA THR A 161 -3.69 -3.28 5.80
C THR A 161 -3.85 -3.74 7.25
N THR A 162 -3.99 -2.81 8.20
CA THR A 162 -4.20 -3.11 9.62
C THR A 162 -5.15 -2.10 10.26
N PRO A 163 -5.85 -2.46 11.36
CA PRO A 163 -6.68 -1.51 12.11
C PRO A 163 -5.90 -0.28 12.60
N ASN A 164 -4.62 -0.46 12.94
CA ASN A 164 -3.75 0.61 13.41
C ASN A 164 -3.39 1.60 12.28
N SER A 165 -3.04 1.10 11.08
CA SER A 165 -2.78 1.98 9.94
C SER A 165 -4.05 2.69 9.48
N ARG A 166 -5.20 2.00 9.48
CA ARG A 166 -6.52 2.61 9.24
C ARG A 166 -6.80 3.78 10.20
N LYS A 167 -6.66 3.54 11.51
CA LYS A 167 -6.86 4.58 12.54
C LYS A 167 -5.91 5.77 12.36
N LEU A 168 -4.65 5.51 11.98
CA LEU A 168 -3.69 6.56 11.66
C LEU A 168 -4.19 7.42 10.49
N TYR A 169 -4.58 6.82 9.38
CA TYR A 169 -5.01 7.58 8.19
C TYR A 169 -6.32 8.35 8.43
N LEU A 170 -7.29 7.76 9.14
CA LEU A 170 -8.50 8.47 9.58
C LEU A 170 -8.14 9.74 10.38
N SER A 171 -7.18 9.64 11.30
CA SER A 171 -6.71 10.80 12.10
C SER A 171 -5.99 11.87 11.27
N MET A 172 -5.64 11.56 10.02
CA MET A 172 -5.02 12.47 9.06
C MET A 172 -6.01 13.02 8.03
N GLY A 173 -7.31 12.73 8.19
CA GLY A 173 -8.37 13.22 7.31
C GLY A 173 -8.61 12.36 6.08
N PHE A 174 -8.06 11.13 6.01
CA PHE A 174 -8.48 10.18 4.98
C PHE A 174 -9.92 9.73 5.26
N GLU A 175 -10.71 9.65 4.21
CA GLU A 175 -12.03 9.03 4.17
C GLU A 175 -11.86 7.54 3.87
N GLU A 176 -12.55 6.70 4.63
CA GLU A 176 -12.72 5.30 4.25
C GLU A 176 -13.82 5.17 3.21
N ILE A 177 -13.52 4.42 2.15
CA ILE A 177 -14.45 4.21 1.04
C ILE A 177 -15.10 2.83 1.13
N GLU A 178 -14.29 1.80 1.40
CA GLU A 178 -14.76 0.42 1.46
C GLU A 178 -13.84 -0.41 2.37
N GLU A 179 -14.44 -1.27 3.19
CA GLU A 179 -13.75 -2.38 3.83
C GLU A 179 -13.91 -3.64 2.96
N VAL A 180 -12.78 -4.21 2.58
CA VAL A 180 -12.65 -5.43 1.79
C VAL A 180 -12.13 -6.54 2.68
N THR A 181 -12.64 -7.76 2.50
CA THR A 181 -12.20 -8.92 3.27
C THR A 181 -11.57 -9.99 2.38
N LEU A 182 -10.27 -10.19 2.53
CA LEU A 182 -9.50 -11.21 1.81
C LEU A 182 -9.63 -12.57 2.51
N GLY A 183 -9.73 -13.65 1.76
CA GLY A 183 -9.72 -15.01 2.33
C GLY A 183 -10.86 -15.34 3.28
N LYS A 184 -12.00 -14.63 3.16
CA LYS A 184 -13.20 -14.90 3.97
C LYS A 184 -13.59 -16.38 3.91
N GLY A 185 -13.83 -16.97 5.08
CA GLY A 185 -14.15 -18.38 5.28
C GLY A 185 -12.95 -19.32 5.22
N LYS A 186 -11.73 -18.83 4.98
CA LYS A 186 -10.51 -19.64 4.85
C LYS A 186 -9.46 -19.31 5.91
N VAL A 187 -9.39 -18.06 6.36
CA VAL A 187 -8.38 -17.57 7.30
C VAL A 187 -8.99 -16.68 8.39
N ASP A 188 -8.26 -16.53 9.50
CA ASP A 188 -8.55 -15.52 10.52
C ASP A 188 -8.06 -14.12 10.09
N SER A 189 -8.26 -13.11 10.93
CA SER A 189 -7.84 -11.72 10.64
C SER A 189 -6.32 -11.51 10.58
N ASN A 190 -5.53 -12.48 11.02
CA ASN A 190 -4.07 -12.49 10.98
C ASN A 190 -3.53 -13.40 9.86
N ALA A 191 -4.40 -13.85 8.95
CA ALA A 191 -4.11 -14.76 7.87
C ALA A 191 -3.73 -16.20 8.28
N ASN A 192 -3.99 -16.63 9.51
CA ASN A 192 -3.84 -18.04 9.87
C ASN A 192 -4.97 -18.86 9.25
N ILE A 193 -4.67 -20.07 8.76
CA ILE A 193 -5.68 -20.97 8.18
C ILE A 193 -6.73 -21.32 9.25
N GLN A 194 -7.97 -20.91 8.98
CA GLN A 194 -9.11 -21.12 9.86
C GLN A 194 -10.36 -21.33 8.99
N PRO A 195 -10.83 -22.57 8.82
CA PRO A 195 -12.10 -22.83 8.14
C PRO A 195 -13.25 -22.07 8.80
N GLY A 196 -14.03 -21.33 8.01
CA GLY A 196 -15.09 -20.45 8.50
C GLY A 196 -14.61 -19.14 9.12
N GLY A 197 -13.31 -18.85 9.06
CA GLY A 197 -12.72 -17.65 9.64
C GLY A 197 -13.20 -16.36 8.98
N PRO A 198 -13.12 -15.22 9.69
CA PRO A 198 -13.62 -13.94 9.20
C PRO A 198 -12.90 -13.42 7.96
N GLY A 199 -11.66 -13.84 7.70
CA GLY A 199 -10.79 -13.28 6.67
C GLY A 199 -9.97 -12.08 7.16
N VAL A 200 -9.08 -11.60 6.29
CA VAL A 200 -8.19 -10.46 6.55
C VAL A 200 -8.82 -9.17 6.03
N PRO A 201 -9.05 -8.15 6.87
CA PRO A 201 -9.60 -6.88 6.43
C PRO A 201 -8.55 -6.01 5.73
N LEU A 202 -9.02 -5.20 4.79
CA LEU A 202 -8.26 -4.23 3.99
C LEU A 202 -9.17 -3.03 3.72
N TRP A 203 -8.72 -1.80 3.99
CA TRP A 203 -9.56 -0.61 3.80
C TRP A 203 -9.05 0.26 2.68
N GLY A 204 -9.86 0.46 1.64
CA GLY A 204 -9.60 1.45 0.60
C GLY A 204 -9.88 2.84 1.14
N MET A 205 -8.90 3.74 1.07
CA MET A 205 -9.02 5.08 1.67
C MET A 205 -8.52 6.16 0.71
N VAL A 206 -9.17 7.32 0.78
CA VAL A 206 -8.84 8.49 -0.04
C VAL A 206 -8.69 9.72 0.85
N TRP A 207 -7.68 10.54 0.57
CA TRP A 207 -7.59 11.90 1.11
C TRP A 207 -7.79 12.90 -0.03
N TRP A 208 -8.59 13.92 0.23
CA TRP A 208 -8.86 14.99 -0.72
C TRP A 208 -8.18 16.30 -0.29
N PRO A 209 -7.57 17.04 -1.23
CA PRO A 209 -7.07 18.36 -0.94
C PRO A 209 -8.23 19.31 -0.61
N GLU A 210 -7.97 20.25 0.29
CA GLU A 210 -8.90 21.33 0.58
C GLU A 210 -9.10 22.16 -0.69
N GLN A 211 -10.36 22.46 -1.04
CA GLN A 211 -10.62 23.40 -2.12
C GLN A 211 -10.25 24.79 -1.62
N GLU A 212 -9.42 25.52 -2.36
CA GLU A 212 -9.24 26.95 -2.09
C GLU A 212 -10.61 27.60 -2.15
N SER A 213 -11.09 28.11 -1.01
CA SER A 213 -12.29 28.92 -0.97
C SER A 213 -12.01 30.16 -1.81
N GLY A 214 -12.57 30.18 -3.02
CA GLY A 214 -12.47 31.30 -3.92
C GLY A 214 -12.84 32.57 -3.18
N HIS A 215 -11.84 33.40 -2.89
CA HIS A 215 -12.08 34.77 -2.49
C HIS A 215 -12.61 35.48 -3.73
N THR A 216 -13.92 35.39 -3.95
CA THR A 216 -14.65 36.38 -4.75
C THR A 216 -14.57 37.70 -4.00
N SER A 217 -13.45 38.38 -4.17
CA SER A 217 -13.31 39.80 -3.81
C SER A 217 -13.99 40.57 -4.94
N SER A 218 -15.32 40.68 -4.87
CA SER A 218 -16.04 41.67 -5.64
C SER A 218 -15.83 43.03 -4.97
N SER A 219 -15.01 43.87 -5.60
CA SER A 219 -14.99 45.33 -5.43
C SER A 219 -15.20 45.95 -6.80
#